data_AF-A0AAV1G636-F1
#
_entry.id   AF-A0AAV1G636-F1
#
_cell.length_a   1.000
_cell.length_b   1.000
_cell.length_c   1.000
_cell.angle_alpha   90.00
_cell.angle_beta   90.00
_cell.angle_gamma   90.00
#
_symmetry.space_group_name_H-M   'P 1'
#
loop_
_entity.id
_entity.type
_entity.pdbx_description
1 polymer ?
#
loop_
_entity_poly.entity_id
_entity_poly.type
_entity_poly.pdbx_seq_one_letter_code
_entity_poly.pdbx_strand_id
1 'polypeptide(L)'
;MCDIYSSSRLRDKKHTSKNSACCAVMASSLSLFLLVLSGLTVAQSDVRIFDLRATGLPSDIFGTTDGYVVVYCGSASLGKTVVRRDTVNPWWEEEFSHFQAQEGDVLRLEVHDSDLIFDDLLGICQRNIRPGTHHHDCYLEEGGTLHYSYTLSQ
;
A
#
# COMPACT_ATOMS: atom_id res chain seq x y z
N MET A 1 -45.37 78.65 26.31
CA MET A 1 -45.08 77.89 27.54
C MET A 1 -44.25 76.68 27.14
N CYS A 2 -43.12 76.51 27.84
CA CYS A 2 -42.12 75.44 27.75
C CYS A 2 -41.11 75.51 26.60
N ASP A 3 -40.01 76.18 26.96
CA ASP A 3 -38.63 75.89 26.55
C ASP A 3 -38.28 74.40 26.69
N ILE A 4 -37.29 73.93 25.92
CA ILE A 4 -35.99 73.48 26.45
C ILE A 4 -34.99 73.27 25.30
N TYR A 5 -33.82 73.82 25.54
CA TYR A 5 -32.57 73.80 24.80
C TYR A 5 -31.89 72.41 24.88
N SER A 6 -31.34 71.90 23.78
CA SER A 6 -30.05 71.19 23.82
C SER A 6 -29.40 71.13 22.45
N SER A 7 -28.18 71.65 22.41
CA SER A 7 -27.26 71.68 21.28
C SER A 7 -26.57 70.33 21.11
N SER A 8 -26.43 69.85 19.87
CA SER A 8 -25.14 69.30 19.40
C SER A 8 -25.18 69.01 17.91
N ARG A 9 -24.28 69.70 17.21
CA ARG A 9 -23.86 69.44 15.83
C ARG A 9 -22.82 68.32 15.88
N LEU A 10 -23.01 67.20 15.16
CA LEU A 10 -21.91 66.38 14.65
C LEU A 10 -22.35 65.63 13.39
N ARG A 11 -21.44 65.69 12.41
CA ARG A 11 -21.55 65.19 11.03
C ARG A 11 -21.16 63.71 10.96
N ASP A 12 -21.61 63.09 9.87
CA ASP A 12 -20.88 62.13 9.05
C ASP A 12 -20.64 60.69 9.52
N LYS A 13 -21.36 59.78 8.85
CA LYS A 13 -20.86 58.76 7.88
C LYS A 13 -21.50 57.39 8.11
N LYS A 14 -22.45 57.05 7.23
CA LYS A 14 -22.80 55.66 6.93
C LYS A 14 -21.55 54.95 6.41
N HIS A 15 -20.94 54.10 7.24
CA HIS A 15 -19.94 53.15 6.80
C HIS A 15 -20.65 52.00 6.09
N THR A 16 -20.78 52.13 4.77
CA THR A 16 -21.30 51.08 3.89
C THR A 16 -20.31 49.92 3.88
N SER A 17 -20.75 48.78 4.43
CA SER A 17 -20.04 47.50 4.42
C SER A 17 -19.71 47.08 3.00
N LYS A 18 -18.43 47.16 2.62
CA LYS A 18 -17.88 46.54 1.39
C LYS A 18 -17.29 45.15 1.67
N ASN A 19 -17.36 44.67 2.92
CA ASN A 19 -16.63 43.47 3.35
C ASN A 19 -17.43 42.17 3.19
N SER A 20 -18.73 42.25 2.88
CA SER A 20 -19.59 41.08 2.80
C SER A 20 -19.38 40.25 1.52
N ALA A 21 -19.16 40.91 0.38
CA ALA A 21 -19.03 40.23 -0.92
C ALA A 21 -17.70 39.46 -1.08
N CYS A 22 -16.58 40.02 -0.58
CA CYS A 22 -15.28 39.33 -0.62
C CYS A 22 -15.28 38.04 0.23
N CYS A 23 -15.91 38.04 1.41
CA CYS A 23 -16.00 36.85 2.26
C CYS A 23 -16.77 35.71 1.60
N ALA A 24 -17.85 36.01 0.86
CA ALA A 24 -18.63 34.99 0.15
C ALA A 24 -17.86 34.37 -1.03
N VAL A 25 -17.08 35.16 -1.76
CA VAL A 25 -16.22 34.67 -2.86
C VAL A 25 -15.06 33.82 -2.34
N MET A 26 -14.45 34.23 -1.21
CA MET A 26 -13.42 33.41 -0.54
C MET A 26 -14.01 32.11 0.03
N ALA A 27 -15.20 32.15 0.62
CA ALA A 27 -15.88 30.95 1.10
C ALA A 27 -16.24 30.00 -0.04
N SER A 28 -16.77 30.51 -1.16
CA SER A 28 -17.14 29.71 -2.33
C SER A 28 -15.93 29.06 -3.00
N SER A 29 -14.81 29.78 -3.12
CA SER A 29 -13.56 29.24 -3.69
C SER A 29 -12.89 28.23 -2.76
N LEU A 30 -12.91 28.44 -1.43
CA LEU A 30 -12.49 27.42 -0.45
C LEU A 30 -13.37 26.19 -0.51
N SER A 31 -14.70 26.35 -0.62
CA SER A 31 -15.63 25.23 -0.74
C SER A 31 -15.40 24.44 -2.03
N LEU A 32 -15.16 25.12 -3.15
CA LEU A 32 -14.79 24.47 -4.42
C LEU A 32 -13.45 23.74 -4.30
N PHE A 33 -12.46 24.31 -3.62
CA PHE A 33 -11.15 23.68 -3.41
C PHE A 33 -11.23 22.46 -2.47
N LEU A 34 -12.03 22.54 -1.40
CA LEU A 34 -12.32 21.42 -0.50
C LEU A 34 -13.08 20.31 -1.24
N LEU A 35 -14.00 20.64 -2.14
CA LEU A 35 -14.71 19.65 -2.97
C LEU A 35 -13.76 18.97 -3.96
N VAL A 36 -12.84 19.71 -4.58
CA VAL A 36 -11.78 19.16 -5.46
C VAL A 36 -10.83 18.24 -4.67
N LEU A 37 -10.43 18.62 -3.45
CA LEU A 37 -9.62 17.75 -2.57
C LEU A 37 -10.39 16.51 -2.11
N SER A 38 -11.70 16.61 -1.87
CA SER A 38 -12.54 15.48 -1.48
C SER A 38 -12.85 14.51 -2.62
N GLY A 39 -12.71 14.95 -3.87
CA GLY A 39 -12.91 14.14 -5.07
C GLY A 39 -11.71 13.26 -5.45
N LEU A 40 -10.52 13.50 -4.88
CA LEU A 40 -9.38 12.59 -4.99
C LEU A 40 -9.51 11.48 -3.94
N THR A 41 -10.57 10.69 -4.01
CA THR A 41 -10.51 9.34 -3.42
C THR A 41 -9.68 8.51 -4.40
N VAL A 42 -8.38 8.36 -4.12
CA VAL A 42 -7.58 7.33 -4.81
C VAL A 42 -8.31 6.01 -4.56
N ALA A 43 -8.80 5.37 -5.61
CA ALA A 43 -9.29 4.00 -5.52
C ALA A 43 -8.14 3.18 -4.92
N GLN A 44 -8.33 2.73 -3.68
CA GLN A 44 -7.27 2.10 -2.92
C GLN A 44 -7.26 0.63 -3.31
N SER A 45 -6.40 0.25 -4.23
CA SER A 45 -6.21 -1.14 -4.63
C SER A 45 -5.33 -1.86 -3.61
N ASP A 46 -5.79 -3.03 -3.18
CA ASP A 46 -5.06 -3.90 -2.28
C ASP A 46 -4.68 -5.20 -2.98
N VAL A 47 -3.43 -5.62 -2.79
CA VAL A 47 -2.98 -6.96 -3.16
C VAL A 47 -2.85 -7.81 -1.92
N ARG A 48 -3.35 -9.05 -1.97
CA ARG A 48 -3.14 -10.09 -0.96
C ARG A 48 -2.40 -11.26 -1.59
N ILE A 49 -1.30 -11.69 -0.99
CA ILE A 49 -0.46 -12.83 -1.41
C ILE A 49 -0.63 -13.95 -0.37
N PHE A 50 -0.92 -15.16 -0.83
CA PHE A 50 -1.28 -16.30 0.04
C PHE A 50 -0.97 -17.63 -0.64
N ASP A 51 -1.25 -18.76 0.03
CA ASP A 51 -1.02 -20.12 -0.48
C ASP A 51 0.45 -20.34 -0.92
N LEU A 52 1.37 -19.84 -0.10
CA LEU A 52 2.81 -19.99 -0.32
C LEU A 52 3.23 -21.41 0.06
N ARG A 53 3.78 -22.14 -0.91
CA ARG A 53 4.42 -23.45 -0.69
C ARG A 53 5.52 -23.68 -1.70
N ALA A 54 6.48 -24.53 -1.36
CA ALA A 54 7.47 -25.00 -2.33
C ALA A 54 7.43 -26.51 -2.45
N THR A 55 7.89 -27.03 -3.59
CA THR A 55 8.10 -28.45 -3.82
C THR A 55 9.49 -28.72 -4.37
N GLY A 56 10.13 -29.77 -3.87
CA GLY A 56 11.45 -30.21 -4.34
C GLY A 56 12.56 -29.18 -4.16
N LEU A 57 12.58 -28.43 -3.04
CA LEU A 57 13.73 -27.59 -2.69
C LEU A 57 15.01 -28.44 -2.54
N PRO A 58 16.20 -27.84 -2.70
CA PRO A 58 17.47 -28.56 -2.62
C PRO A 58 17.64 -29.37 -1.33
N SER A 59 18.27 -30.53 -1.48
CA SER A 59 18.65 -31.42 -0.38
C SER A 59 19.80 -32.29 -0.84
N ASP A 60 20.88 -32.33 -0.06
CA ASP A 60 22.08 -33.08 -0.37
C ASP A 60 22.71 -33.73 0.87
N ILE A 61 23.94 -34.22 0.73
CA ILE A 61 24.66 -34.86 1.84
C ILE A 61 25.07 -33.89 2.96
N PHE A 62 24.99 -32.58 2.72
CA PHE A 62 25.35 -31.52 3.64
C PHE A 62 24.14 -30.92 4.38
N GLY A 63 22.93 -31.08 3.86
CA GLY A 63 21.73 -30.65 4.57
C GLY A 63 20.46 -30.73 3.73
N THR A 64 19.33 -30.49 4.38
CA THR A 64 18.06 -30.19 3.71
C THR A 64 17.72 -28.73 3.96
N THR A 65 17.21 -28.05 2.95
CA THR A 65 16.89 -26.63 3.03
C THR A 65 15.98 -26.25 4.22
N ASP A 66 16.36 -25.15 4.87
CA ASP A 66 15.64 -24.40 5.89
C ASP A 66 14.92 -23.20 5.23
N GLY A 67 13.85 -23.48 4.50
CA GLY A 67 13.25 -22.52 3.55
C GLY A 67 12.42 -21.40 4.19
N TYR A 68 12.55 -20.18 3.66
CA TYR A 68 11.60 -19.07 3.86
C TYR A 68 11.44 -18.19 2.61
N VAL A 69 10.40 -17.35 2.58
CA VAL A 69 10.10 -16.46 1.44
C VAL A 69 10.09 -14.99 1.89
N VAL A 70 10.78 -14.12 1.15
CA VAL A 70 10.70 -12.66 1.29
C VAL A 70 9.80 -12.09 0.21
N VAL A 71 8.86 -11.22 0.59
CA VAL A 71 7.80 -10.73 -0.30
C VAL A 71 7.94 -9.24 -0.53
N TYR A 72 7.91 -8.84 -1.80
CA TYR A 72 7.94 -7.45 -2.24
C TYR A 72 6.81 -7.16 -3.22
N CYS A 73 6.26 -5.94 -3.18
CA CYS A 73 5.35 -5.42 -4.20
C CYS A 73 5.80 -4.03 -4.62
N GLY A 74 6.17 -3.85 -5.88
CA GLY A 74 6.83 -2.62 -6.34
C GLY A 74 8.11 -2.37 -5.55
N SER A 75 8.23 -1.18 -4.96
CA SER A 75 9.35 -0.84 -4.06
C SER A 75 9.13 -1.24 -2.59
N ALA A 76 7.94 -1.73 -2.23
CA ALA A 76 7.60 -2.05 -0.86
C ALA A 76 8.07 -3.47 -0.49
N SER A 77 8.78 -3.59 0.64
CA SER A 77 8.97 -4.88 1.32
C SER A 77 7.78 -5.15 2.23
N LEU A 78 7.13 -6.30 2.04
CA LEU A 78 5.94 -6.70 2.80
C LEU A 78 6.29 -7.58 4.00
N GLY A 79 7.49 -8.15 4.04
CA GLY A 79 7.99 -8.99 5.12
C GLY A 79 8.54 -10.31 4.61
N LYS A 80 8.69 -11.26 5.54
CA LYS A 80 9.12 -12.62 5.25
C LYS A 80 8.33 -13.64 6.06
N THR A 81 8.24 -14.87 5.55
CA THR A 81 7.65 -16.00 6.27
C THR A 81 8.59 -16.49 7.38
N VAL A 82 8.09 -17.35 8.24
CA VAL A 82 8.91 -18.17 9.14
C VAL A 82 9.77 -19.14 8.34
N VAL A 83 10.91 -19.48 8.92
CA VAL A 83 11.78 -20.54 8.43
C VAL A 83 11.14 -21.90 8.68
N ARG A 84 11.00 -22.71 7.63
CA ARG A 84 10.57 -24.11 7.70
C ARG A 84 11.79 -25.00 7.56
N ARG A 85 12.16 -25.62 8.68
CA ARG A 85 13.41 -26.38 8.77
C ARG A 85 13.33 -27.77 8.15
N ASP A 86 14.46 -28.22 7.61
CA ASP A 86 14.70 -29.58 7.15
C ASP A 86 13.59 -30.16 6.26
N THR A 87 13.08 -29.37 5.30
CA THR A 87 12.01 -29.85 4.41
C THR A 87 12.16 -29.38 2.97
N VAL A 88 12.08 -30.33 2.04
CA VAL A 88 12.06 -30.05 0.60
C VAL A 88 10.68 -29.61 0.10
N ASN A 89 9.63 -29.71 0.92
CA ASN A 89 8.26 -29.33 0.56
C ASN A 89 7.59 -28.45 1.64
N PRO A 90 8.11 -27.25 1.93
CA PRO A 90 7.55 -26.36 2.95
C PRO A 90 6.19 -25.78 2.53
N TRP A 91 5.37 -25.50 3.54
CA TRP A 91 4.13 -24.73 3.45
C TRP A 91 4.16 -23.59 4.47
N TRP A 92 3.78 -22.39 4.06
CA TRP A 92 3.72 -21.20 4.90
C TRP A 92 2.26 -20.73 5.05
N GLU A 93 1.83 -20.47 6.28
CA GLU A 93 0.45 -20.03 6.58
C GLU A 93 0.30 -18.52 6.42
N GLU A 94 1.42 -17.81 6.39
CA GLU A 94 1.48 -16.37 6.33
C GLU A 94 0.96 -15.84 5.00
N GLU A 95 0.31 -14.70 5.11
CA GLU A 95 -0.19 -13.94 3.99
C GLU A 95 0.30 -12.50 4.09
N PHE A 96 0.48 -11.87 2.94
CA PHE A 96 1.00 -10.52 2.85
C PHE A 96 -0.02 -9.63 2.17
N SER A 97 -0.17 -8.40 2.63
CA SER A 97 -1.10 -7.44 2.04
C SER A 97 -0.44 -6.08 1.81
N HIS A 98 -0.75 -5.44 0.68
CA HIS A 98 -0.30 -4.09 0.38
C HIS A 98 -1.44 -3.24 -0.20
N PHE A 99 -1.89 -2.24 0.57
CA PHE A 99 -3.03 -1.36 0.26
C PHE A 99 -2.73 -0.21 -0.70
N GLN A 100 -1.56 -0.20 -1.34
CA GLN A 100 -1.18 0.81 -2.33
C GLN A 100 -0.67 0.17 -3.62
N ALA A 101 -0.93 -1.14 -3.79
CA ALA A 101 -0.48 -1.90 -4.95
C ALA A 101 -1.29 -1.47 -6.18
N GLN A 102 -0.63 -1.21 -7.29
CA GLN A 102 -1.27 -0.83 -8.54
C GLN A 102 -1.21 -1.98 -9.55
N GLU A 103 -2.18 -2.03 -10.46
CA GLU A 103 -2.07 -2.91 -11.62
C GLU A 103 -0.75 -2.62 -12.37
N GLY A 104 0.00 -3.67 -12.66
CA GLY A 104 1.31 -3.57 -13.30
C GLY A 104 2.49 -3.52 -12.33
N ASP A 105 2.28 -3.31 -11.02
CA ASP A 105 3.35 -3.42 -10.02
C ASP A 105 4.01 -4.80 -10.06
N VAL A 106 5.31 -4.85 -9.81
CA VAL A 106 6.05 -6.11 -9.79
C VAL A 106 5.91 -6.75 -8.41
N LEU A 107 5.20 -7.87 -8.34
CA LEU A 107 5.29 -8.81 -7.23
C LEU A 107 6.58 -9.60 -7.38
N ARG A 108 7.45 -9.51 -6.37
CA ARG A 108 8.70 -10.28 -6.29
C ARG A 108 8.71 -11.14 -5.03
N LEU A 109 8.93 -12.44 -5.21
CA LEU A 109 9.07 -13.43 -4.16
C LEU A 109 10.48 -14.01 -4.24
N GLU A 110 11.23 -13.92 -3.15
CA GLU A 110 12.58 -14.47 -3.07
C GLU A 110 12.56 -15.65 -2.10
N VAL A 111 12.98 -16.82 -2.55
CA VAL A 111 13.07 -18.02 -1.70
C VAL A 111 14.50 -18.15 -1.21
N HIS A 112 14.69 -18.31 0.09
CA HIS A 112 15.99 -18.40 0.74
C HIS A 112 16.10 -19.67 1.58
N ASP A 113 17.31 -20.21 1.65
CA ASP A 113 17.74 -21.23 2.61
C ASP A 113 18.39 -20.54 3.82
N SER A 114 17.90 -20.79 5.03
CA SER A 114 18.40 -20.10 6.21
C SER A 114 19.61 -20.80 6.79
N ASP A 115 20.67 -20.03 7.01
CA ASP A 115 21.96 -20.56 7.44
C ASP A 115 22.52 -19.81 8.65
N LEU A 116 23.52 -20.37 9.32
CA LEU A 116 24.06 -19.78 10.55
C LEU A 116 24.76 -18.43 10.34
N ILE A 117 25.29 -18.19 9.14
CA ILE A 117 26.10 -17.00 8.84
C ILE A 117 25.46 -16.16 7.73
N PHE A 118 25.15 -16.77 6.59
CA PHE A 118 24.56 -16.11 5.44
C PHE A 118 23.49 -17.01 4.84
N ASP A 119 22.29 -16.47 4.66
CA ASP A 119 21.21 -17.19 3.98
C ASP A 119 21.48 -17.24 2.47
N ASP A 120 21.23 -18.40 1.85
CA ASP A 120 21.44 -18.62 0.42
C ASP A 120 20.16 -18.35 -0.37
N LEU A 121 20.25 -17.55 -1.43
CA LEU A 121 19.12 -17.30 -2.33
C LEU A 121 18.91 -18.50 -3.25
N LEU A 122 17.78 -19.19 -3.11
CA LEU A 122 17.40 -20.33 -3.93
C LEU A 122 16.73 -19.92 -5.24
N GLY A 123 16.06 -18.77 -5.25
CA GLY A 123 15.51 -18.22 -6.48
C GLY A 123 14.59 -17.02 -6.34
N ILE A 124 14.31 -16.37 -7.48
CA ILE A 124 13.50 -15.16 -7.55
C ILE A 124 12.35 -15.32 -8.54
N CYS A 125 11.12 -15.15 -8.05
CA CYS A 125 9.91 -15.12 -8.87
C CYS A 125 9.42 -13.68 -9.03
N GLN A 126 9.30 -13.20 -10.27
CA GLN A 126 8.78 -11.86 -10.56
C GLN A 126 7.60 -11.89 -11.53
N ARG A 127 6.59 -11.07 -11.25
CA ARG A 127 5.44 -10.90 -12.16
C ARG A 127 4.76 -9.56 -11.95
N ASN A 128 4.29 -8.94 -13.03
CA ASN A 128 3.39 -7.80 -12.97
C ASN A 128 1.99 -8.26 -12.53
N ILE A 129 1.50 -7.71 -11.42
CA ILE A 129 0.18 -8.05 -10.88
C ILE A 129 -0.94 -7.49 -11.75
N ARG A 130 -2.05 -8.22 -11.81
CA ARG A 130 -3.27 -7.87 -12.56
C ARG A 130 -4.51 -8.09 -11.71
N PRO A 131 -5.61 -7.38 -11.96
CA PRO A 131 -6.85 -7.52 -11.20
C PRO A 131 -7.34 -8.96 -11.14
N GLY A 132 -7.98 -9.33 -10.04
CA GLY A 132 -8.52 -10.67 -9.79
C GLY A 132 -7.56 -11.60 -9.05
N THR A 133 -7.96 -12.87 -8.92
CA THR A 133 -7.21 -13.93 -8.25
C THR A 133 -6.44 -14.78 -9.25
N HIS A 134 -5.16 -15.00 -8.97
CA HIS A 134 -4.24 -15.73 -9.84
C HIS A 134 -3.45 -16.75 -9.03
N HIS A 135 -3.15 -17.88 -9.68
CA HIS A 135 -2.36 -18.98 -9.13
C HIS A 135 -1.16 -19.22 -10.03
N HIS A 136 0.04 -19.33 -9.45
CA HIS A 136 1.26 -19.42 -10.21
C HIS A 136 2.25 -20.42 -9.61
N ASP A 137 2.97 -21.04 -10.53
CA ASP A 137 4.14 -21.84 -10.26
C ASP A 137 5.36 -21.11 -10.83
N CYS A 138 6.48 -21.19 -10.12
CA CYS A 138 7.74 -20.55 -10.46
C CYS A 138 8.89 -21.51 -10.18
N TYR A 139 9.69 -21.81 -11.20
CA TYR A 139 10.86 -22.65 -11.07
C TYR A 139 12.02 -21.84 -10.48
N LEU A 140 12.62 -22.36 -9.41
CA LEU A 140 13.73 -21.71 -8.71
C LEU A 140 15.06 -22.04 -9.37
N GLU A 141 15.98 -21.08 -9.37
CA GLU A 141 17.29 -21.17 -10.00
C GLU A 141 18.15 -22.31 -9.43
N GLU A 142 18.13 -22.50 -8.11
CA GLU A 142 18.87 -23.58 -7.43
C GLU A 142 18.08 -24.90 -7.36
N GLY A 143 16.83 -24.91 -7.83
CA GLY A 143 15.99 -26.10 -7.92
C GLY A 143 14.71 -26.04 -7.07
N GLY A 144 13.72 -26.80 -7.52
CA GLY A 144 12.38 -26.81 -6.92
C GLY A 144 11.42 -25.83 -7.59
N THR A 145 10.20 -25.77 -7.07
CA THR A 145 9.13 -24.91 -7.57
C THR A 145 8.46 -24.19 -6.41
N LEU A 146 8.38 -22.87 -6.47
CA LEU A 146 7.52 -22.07 -5.60
C LEU A 146 6.13 -22.00 -6.22
N HIS A 147 5.12 -22.34 -5.42
CA HIS A 147 3.72 -22.16 -5.74
C HIS A 147 3.14 -21.05 -4.86
N TYR A 148 2.34 -20.17 -5.45
CA TYR A 148 1.74 -19.06 -4.74
C TYR A 148 0.46 -18.59 -5.42
N SER A 149 -0.36 -17.89 -4.65
CA SER A 149 -1.55 -17.22 -5.14
C SER A 149 -1.52 -15.74 -4.76
N TYR A 150 -2.17 -14.90 -5.56
CA TYR A 150 -2.46 -13.53 -5.17
C TYR A 150 -3.82 -13.08 -5.65
N THR A 151 -4.42 -12.13 -4.95
CA THR A 151 -5.61 -11.39 -5.38
C THR A 151 -5.30 -9.91 -5.39
N LEU A 152 -5.54 -9.24 -6.52
CA LEU A 152 -5.53 -7.77 -6.60
C LEU A 152 -6.98 -7.28 -6.69
N SER A 153 -7.42 -6.57 -5.67
CA SER A 153 -8.73 -5.91 -5.58
C SER A 153 -8.64 -4.48 -6.12
N GLN A 154 -9.69 -4.01 -6.81
CA GLN A 154 -9.84 -2.64 -7.30
C GLN A 154 -10.99 -1.94 -6.60
#